data_AF-A0A4R6Q449-F1
#
_entry.id   AF-A0A4R6Q449-F1
#
_cell.length_a   1.000
_cell.length_b   1.000
_cell.length_c   1.000
_cell.angle_alpha   90.00
_cell.angle_beta   90.00
_cell.angle_gamma   90.00
#
_symmetry.space_group_name_H-M   'P 1'
#
loop_
_entity.id
_entity.type
_entity.pdbx_description
1 polymer ?
#
loop_
_entity_poly.entity_id
_entity_poly.type
_entity_poly.pdbx_seq_one_letter_code
_entity_poly.pdbx_strand_id
1 'polypeptide(L)'
;MQCVRKITDDLYFVGANDKRLALFENIHPLPNGTSYNSYLLLDEKTVLFDTADWSVSRQFLENIEYLLGDRPLDYLVVGHMEPDHGASIHEVLLRYPKVKIICSNKASMMMNQFGFDCQKRVKVVKEKDTMSFGKHEVTFYMAPMVHWPEVMVTFDNTNGVLFSADAFGSFGSLDGKLFADEVDYDRDWIEEARRYYTNIVSKYGPQVQKLLAKAGGLPIKYICPLHGLVWRKDLGYFIDKYDKWSKYEPEEQGVLIAYASMYGDTECAANILANELCQKGITNIAMYDVSKTHISYLISDAFKYSHMALLSVTYNLKIFPPMNSFVEDMAALNLQKRTVAVVENGTWAPQAGSLICEHLDEMKEMTVLNEQCTILSSLNQSTYDEICGIADAIVESMKAE
;
A
#
# COMPACT_ATOMS: atom_id res chain seq x y z
N MET A 1 -15.04 -16.97 -22.15
CA MET A 1 -15.34 -17.78 -20.93
C MET A 1 -15.28 -16.80 -19.76
N GLN A 2 -16.16 -16.92 -18.77
CA GLN A 2 -16.48 -15.80 -17.89
C GLN A 2 -16.00 -16.04 -16.46
N CYS A 3 -15.44 -15.00 -15.86
CA CYS A 3 -14.91 -14.97 -14.51
C CYS A 3 -15.59 -13.82 -13.74
N VAL A 4 -16.91 -13.96 -13.51
CA VAL A 4 -17.73 -12.95 -12.82
C VAL A 4 -18.21 -13.47 -11.47
N ARG A 5 -18.41 -12.56 -10.52
CA ARG A 5 -18.85 -12.87 -9.16
C ARG A 5 -19.84 -11.83 -8.68
N LYS A 6 -20.96 -12.27 -8.13
CA LYS A 6 -22.00 -11.41 -7.55
C LYS A 6 -21.53 -10.85 -6.19
N ILE A 7 -21.69 -9.54 -5.99
CA ILE A 7 -21.37 -8.84 -4.72
C ILE A 7 -22.66 -8.55 -3.95
N THR A 8 -23.62 -7.92 -4.64
CA THR A 8 -25.00 -7.68 -4.19
C THR A 8 -25.96 -8.11 -5.30
N ASP A 9 -27.27 -7.90 -5.14
CA ASP A 9 -28.26 -8.32 -6.14
C ASP A 9 -27.98 -7.80 -7.55
N ASP A 10 -27.62 -6.53 -7.65
CA ASP A 10 -27.45 -5.84 -8.92
C ASP A 10 -25.98 -5.50 -9.23
N LEU A 11 -25.03 -5.85 -8.35
CA LEU A 11 -23.61 -5.48 -8.48
C LEU A 11 -22.71 -6.71 -8.62
N TYR A 12 -21.82 -6.66 -9.60
CA TYR A 12 -20.94 -7.77 -9.97
C TYR A 12 -19.50 -7.32 -10.10
N PHE A 13 -18.57 -8.18 -9.69
CA PHE A 13 -17.17 -8.09 -10.08
C PHE A 13 -17.01 -8.54 -11.54
N VAL A 14 -16.32 -7.72 -12.32
CA VAL A 14 -15.98 -7.97 -13.74
C VAL A 14 -14.48 -7.86 -14.03
N GLY A 15 -13.66 -7.65 -13.01
CA GLY A 15 -12.21 -7.57 -13.11
C GLY A 15 -11.52 -8.89 -13.45
N ALA A 16 -10.21 -8.94 -13.22
CA ALA A 16 -9.39 -10.12 -13.53
C ALA A 16 -8.09 -10.17 -12.71
N ASN A 17 -7.51 -11.37 -12.61
CA ASN A 17 -6.20 -11.59 -11.99
C ASN A 17 -5.09 -11.50 -13.06
N ASP A 18 -3.94 -10.91 -12.70
CA ASP A 18 -2.70 -11.05 -13.45
C ASP A 18 -1.60 -11.68 -12.61
N LYS A 19 -1.29 -12.94 -12.92
CA LYS A 19 -0.17 -13.70 -12.35
C LYS A 19 1.09 -13.69 -13.21
N ARG A 20 1.02 -13.11 -14.42
CA ARG A 20 2.17 -13.02 -15.33
C ARG A 20 3.03 -11.79 -15.01
N LEU A 21 2.42 -10.75 -14.44
CA LEU A 21 3.13 -9.54 -14.05
C LEU A 21 4.13 -9.84 -12.93
N ALA A 22 5.41 -9.57 -13.19
CA ALA A 22 6.48 -9.81 -12.22
C ALA A 22 6.62 -8.67 -11.21
N LEU A 23 6.42 -7.43 -11.67
CA LEU A 23 6.62 -6.20 -10.89
C LEU A 23 5.41 -5.27 -11.05
N PHE A 24 4.80 -4.84 -9.95
CA PHE A 24 3.85 -3.74 -9.92
C PHE A 24 4.58 -2.42 -10.13
N GLU A 25 4.02 -1.51 -10.94
CA GLU A 25 4.68 -0.24 -11.36
C GLU A 25 6.12 -0.43 -11.89
N ASN A 26 6.44 -1.64 -12.35
CA ASN A 26 7.79 -2.03 -12.75
C ASN A 26 8.87 -1.89 -11.64
N ILE A 27 8.46 -1.89 -10.36
CA ILE A 27 9.36 -1.76 -9.21
C ILE A 27 9.05 -2.76 -8.07
N HIS A 28 7.79 -3.01 -7.72
CA HIS A 28 7.46 -3.85 -6.56
C HIS A 28 7.23 -5.31 -6.97
N PRO A 29 7.98 -6.29 -6.44
CA PRO A 29 7.82 -7.69 -6.84
C PRO A 29 6.46 -8.25 -6.45
N LEU A 30 5.84 -9.01 -7.36
CA LEU A 30 4.51 -9.63 -7.19
C LEU A 30 4.60 -11.17 -7.24
N PRO A 31 5.11 -11.84 -6.19
CA PRO A 31 5.23 -13.31 -6.20
C PRO A 31 3.88 -14.02 -6.36
N ASN A 32 2.79 -13.40 -5.88
CA ASN A 32 1.42 -13.93 -5.95
C ASN A 32 0.53 -13.20 -6.99
N GLY A 33 1.14 -12.41 -7.88
CA GLY A 33 0.42 -11.58 -8.85
C GLY A 33 -0.37 -10.43 -8.21
N THR A 34 -1.30 -9.88 -8.97
CA THR A 34 -2.25 -8.85 -8.53
C THR A 34 -3.64 -9.11 -9.13
N SER A 35 -4.65 -8.41 -8.65
CA SER A 35 -5.96 -8.32 -9.30
C SER A 35 -6.26 -6.89 -9.72
N TYR A 36 -6.92 -6.73 -10.86
CA TYR A 36 -7.48 -5.47 -11.31
C TYR A 36 -8.99 -5.59 -11.21
N ASN A 37 -9.52 -5.02 -10.13
CA ASN A 37 -10.93 -5.09 -9.82
C ASN A 37 -11.67 -3.98 -10.55
N SER A 38 -12.79 -4.36 -11.15
CA SER A 38 -13.76 -3.43 -11.71
C SER A 38 -15.15 -4.01 -11.48
N TYR A 39 -16.14 -3.14 -11.40
CA TYR A 39 -17.48 -3.48 -10.93
C TYR A 39 -18.55 -3.04 -11.92
N LEU A 40 -19.51 -3.91 -12.20
CA LEU A 40 -20.63 -3.64 -13.08
C LEU A 40 -21.94 -3.67 -12.29
N LEU A 41 -22.63 -2.54 -12.26
CA LEU A 41 -23.96 -2.37 -11.70
C LEU A 41 -25.01 -2.50 -12.80
N LEU A 42 -25.94 -3.43 -12.62
CA LEU A 42 -27.04 -3.73 -13.54
C LEU A 42 -28.36 -3.13 -13.04
N ASP A 43 -28.41 -1.80 -12.97
CA ASP A 43 -29.64 -1.06 -12.61
C ASP A 43 -30.50 -0.78 -13.86
N GLU A 44 -31.49 0.12 -13.81
CA GLU A 44 -32.18 0.63 -15.02
C GLU A 44 -31.18 1.19 -16.03
N LYS A 45 -30.14 1.87 -15.53
CA LYS A 45 -28.94 2.28 -16.26
C LYS A 45 -27.75 1.46 -15.81
N THR A 46 -27.04 0.87 -16.76
CA THR A 46 -25.85 0.05 -16.46
C THR A 46 -24.65 0.94 -16.20
N VAL A 47 -23.88 0.63 -15.16
CA VAL A 47 -22.75 1.45 -14.72
C VAL A 47 -21.53 0.58 -14.49
N LEU A 48 -20.45 0.90 -15.17
CA LEU A 48 -19.13 0.33 -14.94
C LEU A 48 -18.33 1.27 -14.03
N PHE A 49 -17.73 0.73 -12.98
CA PHE A 49 -16.85 1.47 -12.06
C PHE A 49 -15.40 1.08 -12.34
N ASP A 50 -14.63 2.06 -12.81
CA ASP A 50 -13.27 1.98 -13.30
C ASP A 50 -13.09 0.90 -14.38
N THR A 51 -11.90 0.83 -14.98
CA THR A 51 -11.57 -0.24 -15.93
C THR A 51 -10.47 -1.11 -15.34
N ALA A 52 -9.63 -1.69 -16.19
CA ALA A 52 -8.56 -2.57 -15.76
C ALA A 52 -7.33 -2.37 -16.65
N ASP A 53 -6.22 -2.93 -16.20
CA ASP A 53 -4.97 -2.91 -16.94
C ASP A 53 -5.11 -3.59 -18.30
N TRP A 54 -4.28 -3.16 -19.24
CA TRP A 54 -4.25 -3.72 -20.58
C TRP A 54 -3.97 -5.23 -20.59
N SER A 55 -3.13 -5.72 -19.67
CA SER A 55 -2.75 -7.12 -19.52
C SER A 55 -3.94 -8.06 -19.36
N VAL A 56 -5.04 -7.59 -18.75
CA VAL A 56 -6.25 -8.38 -18.48
C VAL A 56 -7.47 -7.91 -19.28
N SER A 57 -7.31 -6.91 -20.15
CA SER A 57 -8.40 -6.24 -20.87
C SER A 57 -9.33 -7.22 -21.59
N ARG A 58 -8.79 -8.29 -22.20
CA ARG A 58 -9.61 -9.32 -22.84
C ARG A 58 -10.59 -9.99 -21.87
N GLN A 59 -10.13 -10.48 -20.72
CA GLN A 59 -10.99 -11.16 -19.76
C GLN A 59 -12.01 -10.21 -19.15
N PHE A 60 -11.56 -8.98 -18.85
CA PHE A 60 -12.40 -7.89 -18.36
C PHE A 60 -13.56 -7.57 -19.33
N LEU A 61 -13.28 -7.43 -20.62
CA LEU A 61 -14.30 -7.16 -21.63
C LEU A 61 -15.25 -8.35 -21.84
N GLU A 62 -14.73 -9.60 -21.85
CA GLU A 62 -15.55 -10.81 -21.93
C GLU A 62 -16.53 -10.91 -20.73
N ASN A 63 -16.12 -10.47 -19.54
CA ASN A 63 -16.95 -10.43 -18.35
C ASN A 63 -18.07 -9.38 -18.45
N ILE A 64 -17.76 -8.17 -18.94
CA ILE A 64 -18.74 -7.11 -19.15
C ILE A 64 -19.77 -7.54 -20.19
N GLU A 65 -19.34 -8.05 -21.35
CA GLU A 65 -20.21 -8.49 -22.43
C GLU A 65 -21.20 -9.55 -21.95
N TYR A 66 -20.72 -10.52 -21.18
CA TYR A 66 -21.57 -11.58 -20.62
C TYR A 66 -22.67 -11.06 -19.71
N LEU A 67 -22.34 -10.15 -18.78
CA LEU A 67 -23.32 -9.64 -17.81
C LEU A 67 -24.28 -8.63 -18.42
N LEU A 68 -23.83 -7.83 -19.39
CA LEU A 68 -24.70 -6.90 -20.12
C LEU A 68 -25.68 -7.65 -21.02
N GLY A 69 -25.26 -8.74 -21.67
CA GLY A 69 -26.03 -9.38 -22.73
C GLY A 69 -26.37 -8.35 -23.83
N ASP A 70 -27.65 -8.18 -24.12
CA ASP A 70 -28.13 -7.21 -25.11
C ASP A 70 -28.27 -5.77 -24.57
N ARG A 71 -28.00 -5.54 -23.28
CA ARG A 71 -28.15 -4.22 -22.66
C ARG A 71 -26.98 -3.30 -23.07
N PRO A 72 -27.23 -1.99 -23.25
CA PRO A 72 -26.14 -1.04 -23.45
C PRO A 72 -25.30 -0.90 -22.18
N LEU A 73 -24.07 -0.38 -22.31
CA LEU A 73 -23.34 0.25 -21.21
C LEU A 73 -23.68 1.76 -21.19
N ASP A 74 -24.45 2.21 -20.19
CA ASP A 74 -24.89 3.60 -20.12
C ASP A 74 -23.81 4.53 -19.57
N TYR A 75 -23.11 4.11 -18.49
CA TYR A 75 -22.14 4.93 -17.78
C TYR A 75 -20.84 4.19 -17.46
N LEU A 76 -19.73 4.95 -17.49
CA LEU A 76 -18.44 4.59 -16.90
C LEU A 76 -18.11 5.64 -15.82
N VAL A 77 -18.06 5.23 -14.56
CA VAL A 77 -17.56 6.05 -13.46
C VAL A 77 -16.07 5.81 -13.33
N VAL A 78 -15.26 6.86 -13.44
CA VAL A 78 -13.80 6.79 -13.30
C VAL A 78 -13.41 7.43 -11.97
N GLY A 79 -13.05 6.59 -11.01
CA GLY A 79 -12.54 6.96 -9.70
C GLY A 79 -11.04 7.23 -9.70
N HIS A 80 -10.28 6.58 -10.59
CA HIS A 80 -8.82 6.72 -10.66
C HIS A 80 -8.30 6.59 -12.11
N MET A 81 -7.32 7.41 -12.48
CA MET A 81 -6.77 7.47 -13.85
C MET A 81 -5.45 6.73 -14.04
N GLU A 82 -4.89 6.12 -12.99
CA GLU A 82 -3.66 5.35 -13.14
C GLU A 82 -3.85 4.24 -14.20
N PRO A 83 -2.86 3.99 -15.08
CA PRO A 83 -3.07 3.13 -16.24
C PRO A 83 -3.53 1.70 -15.93
N ASP A 84 -3.20 1.14 -14.78
CA ASP A 84 -3.65 -0.19 -14.38
C ASP A 84 -5.15 -0.27 -14.04
N HIS A 85 -5.83 0.87 -13.96
CA HIS A 85 -7.29 1.01 -13.89
C HIS A 85 -7.89 1.79 -15.05
N GLY A 86 -7.07 2.57 -15.76
CA GLY A 86 -7.47 3.48 -16.83
C GLY A 86 -7.13 3.03 -18.26
N ALA A 87 -6.22 2.06 -18.45
CA ALA A 87 -5.74 1.68 -19.78
C ALA A 87 -6.84 1.12 -20.68
N SER A 88 -7.78 0.37 -20.10
CA SER A 88 -8.90 -0.22 -20.87
C SER A 88 -10.04 0.76 -21.17
N ILE A 89 -9.95 2.04 -20.74
CA ILE A 89 -10.94 3.07 -21.11
C ILE A 89 -11.08 3.16 -22.64
N HIS A 90 -9.97 3.06 -23.39
CA HIS A 90 -10.02 3.12 -24.85
C HIS A 90 -10.92 2.04 -25.46
N GLU A 91 -10.78 0.79 -25.01
CA GLU A 91 -11.59 -0.34 -25.47
C GLU A 91 -13.08 -0.16 -25.11
N VAL A 92 -13.38 0.32 -23.90
CA VAL A 92 -14.75 0.62 -23.48
C VAL A 92 -15.36 1.67 -24.41
N LEU A 93 -14.63 2.74 -24.72
CA LEU A 93 -15.11 3.83 -25.57
C LEU A 93 -15.32 3.42 -27.02
N LEU A 94 -14.52 2.49 -27.54
CA LEU A 94 -14.68 1.91 -28.87
C LEU A 94 -15.90 0.99 -28.96
N ARG A 95 -16.10 0.12 -27.97
CA ARG A 95 -17.16 -0.90 -27.95
C ARG A 95 -18.52 -0.35 -27.57
N TYR A 96 -18.53 0.63 -26.68
CA TYR A 96 -19.74 1.29 -26.19
C TYR A 96 -19.70 2.77 -26.56
N PRO A 97 -19.87 3.14 -27.84
CA PRO A 97 -19.67 4.51 -28.32
C PRO A 97 -20.64 5.53 -27.68
N LYS A 98 -21.76 5.07 -27.11
CA LYS A 98 -22.78 5.90 -26.44
C LYS A 98 -22.54 6.06 -24.93
N VAL A 99 -21.54 5.38 -24.35
CA VAL A 99 -21.25 5.45 -22.90
C VAL A 99 -20.95 6.88 -22.48
N LYS A 100 -21.49 7.31 -21.33
CA LYS A 100 -21.14 8.59 -20.70
C LYS A 100 -20.11 8.35 -19.60
N ILE A 101 -19.15 9.25 -19.47
CA ILE A 101 -18.11 9.16 -18.44
C ILE A 101 -18.48 10.06 -17.28
N ILE A 102 -18.35 9.58 -16.05
CA ILE A 102 -18.51 10.37 -14.82
C ILE A 102 -17.18 10.36 -14.09
N CYS A 103 -16.63 11.54 -13.80
CA CYS A 103 -15.32 11.63 -13.14
C CYS A 103 -15.14 12.97 -12.42
N SER A 104 -14.05 13.10 -11.67
CA SER A 104 -13.63 14.40 -11.13
C SER A 104 -13.15 15.36 -12.22
N ASN A 105 -13.09 16.65 -11.92
CA ASN A 105 -12.56 17.64 -12.87
C ASN A 105 -11.10 17.34 -13.26
N LYS A 106 -10.30 16.90 -12.28
CA LYS A 106 -8.89 16.57 -12.50
C LYS A 106 -8.74 15.33 -13.39
N ALA A 107 -9.59 14.32 -13.20
CA ALA A 107 -9.62 13.13 -14.05
C ALA A 107 -10.00 13.48 -15.50
N SER A 108 -10.94 14.41 -15.71
CA SER A 108 -11.28 14.91 -17.05
C SER A 108 -10.08 15.54 -17.76
N MET A 109 -9.27 16.31 -17.03
CA MET A 109 -8.03 16.90 -17.55
C MET A 109 -6.99 15.84 -17.88
N MET A 110 -6.80 14.86 -17.00
CA MET A 110 -5.87 13.74 -17.22
C MET A 110 -6.29 12.86 -18.39
N MET A 111 -7.58 12.58 -18.56
CA MET A 111 -8.07 11.85 -19.73
C MET A 111 -7.70 12.55 -21.04
N ASN A 112 -7.75 13.89 -21.07
CA ASN A 112 -7.27 14.65 -22.22
C ASN A 112 -5.76 14.53 -22.42
N GLN A 113 -4.97 14.51 -21.34
CA GLN A 113 -3.52 14.33 -21.40
C GLN A 113 -3.12 12.93 -21.91
N PHE A 114 -3.84 11.90 -21.50
CA PHE A 114 -3.68 10.54 -22.02
C PHE A 114 -4.23 10.36 -23.45
N GLY A 115 -4.88 11.39 -24.03
CA GLY A 115 -5.34 11.37 -25.41
C GLY A 115 -6.66 10.64 -25.64
N PHE A 116 -7.47 10.41 -24.60
CA PHE A 116 -8.80 9.81 -24.78
C PHE A 116 -9.77 10.79 -25.44
N ASP A 117 -10.29 10.43 -26.62
CA ASP A 117 -11.34 11.19 -27.32
C ASP A 117 -12.72 10.96 -26.66
N CYS A 118 -12.91 11.58 -25.51
CA CYS A 118 -14.12 11.39 -24.71
C CYS A 118 -14.73 12.67 -24.15
N GLN A 119 -14.14 13.84 -24.39
CA GLN A 119 -14.54 15.10 -23.75
C GLN A 119 -16.02 15.45 -23.90
N LYS A 120 -16.63 15.12 -25.06
CA LYS A 120 -18.08 15.33 -25.31
C LYS A 120 -19.00 14.40 -24.52
N ARG A 121 -18.45 13.34 -23.93
CA ARG A 121 -19.14 12.30 -23.16
C ARG A 121 -18.92 12.43 -21.65
N VAL A 122 -18.01 13.32 -21.22
CA VAL A 122 -17.66 13.50 -19.82
C VAL A 122 -18.71 14.36 -19.11
N LYS A 123 -19.14 13.88 -17.95
CA LYS A 123 -19.87 14.62 -16.93
C LYS A 123 -18.99 14.73 -15.68
N VAL A 124 -18.50 15.93 -15.42
CA VAL A 124 -17.72 16.23 -14.22
C VAL A 124 -18.65 16.32 -13.01
N VAL A 125 -18.27 15.68 -11.90
CA VAL A 125 -18.94 15.75 -10.60
C VAL A 125 -18.05 16.40 -9.55
N LYS A 126 -18.68 16.94 -8.51
CA LYS A 126 -18.03 17.55 -7.34
C LYS A 126 -18.29 16.72 -6.09
N GLU A 127 -17.55 17.04 -5.04
CA GLU A 127 -17.76 16.47 -3.71
C GLU A 127 -19.24 16.60 -3.29
N LYS A 128 -19.83 15.48 -2.86
CA LYS A 128 -21.24 15.31 -2.45
C LYS A 128 -22.29 15.48 -3.54
N ASP A 129 -21.90 15.62 -4.82
CA ASP A 129 -22.88 15.47 -5.90
C ASP A 129 -23.48 14.05 -5.85
N THR A 130 -24.76 13.94 -6.19
CA THR A 130 -25.46 12.66 -6.29
C THR A 130 -25.90 12.36 -7.72
N MET A 131 -26.08 11.07 -8.02
CA MET A 131 -26.67 10.62 -9.27
C MET A 131 -27.47 9.32 -9.06
N SER A 132 -28.70 9.30 -9.57
CA SER A 132 -29.48 8.08 -9.68
C SER A 132 -29.29 7.41 -11.04
N PHE A 133 -29.21 6.08 -11.02
CA PHE A 133 -29.15 5.20 -12.19
C PHE A 133 -30.43 4.36 -12.38
N GLY A 134 -31.47 4.64 -11.58
CA GLY A 134 -32.65 3.81 -11.45
C GLY A 134 -32.95 3.59 -9.97
N LYS A 135 -32.87 2.33 -9.52
CA LYS A 135 -32.97 1.93 -8.11
C LYS A 135 -31.83 2.49 -7.26
N HIS A 136 -30.64 2.62 -7.84
CA HIS A 136 -29.42 3.02 -7.15
C HIS A 136 -29.19 4.53 -7.23
N GLU A 137 -28.95 5.15 -6.09
CA GLU A 137 -28.41 6.51 -5.99
C GLU A 137 -27.00 6.48 -5.40
N VAL A 138 -26.04 7.08 -6.10
CA VAL A 138 -24.66 7.19 -5.63
C VAL A 138 -24.32 8.63 -5.22
N THR A 139 -23.36 8.76 -4.30
CA THR A 139 -22.75 10.03 -3.88
C THR A 139 -21.24 10.00 -4.13
N PHE A 140 -20.68 11.08 -4.67
CA PHE A 140 -19.25 11.16 -4.99
C PHE A 140 -18.47 11.91 -3.91
N TYR A 141 -17.32 11.39 -3.49
CA TYR A 141 -16.42 12.05 -2.53
C TYR A 141 -15.01 12.14 -3.12
N MET A 142 -14.41 13.33 -3.06
CA MET A 142 -13.04 13.53 -3.56
C MET A 142 -12.05 13.02 -2.52
N ALA A 143 -11.07 12.24 -2.97
CA ALA A 143 -10.01 11.67 -2.16
C ALA A 143 -8.62 12.06 -2.74
N PRO A 144 -8.33 13.36 -2.92
CA PRO A 144 -7.11 13.77 -3.59
C PRO A 144 -5.88 13.33 -2.82
N MET A 145 -4.89 12.83 -3.56
CA MET A 145 -3.65 12.23 -3.05
C MET A 145 -3.89 10.95 -2.24
N VAL A 146 -4.92 10.16 -2.57
CA VAL A 146 -5.09 8.79 -2.07
C VAL A 146 -5.16 7.82 -3.26
N HIS A 147 -4.10 7.66 -4.06
CA HIS A 147 -2.77 8.26 -3.95
C HIS A 147 -2.48 9.34 -5.00
N TRP A 148 -3.28 9.44 -6.07
CA TRP A 148 -3.17 10.49 -7.09
C TRP A 148 -4.12 11.70 -6.86
N PRO A 149 -3.86 12.88 -7.47
CA PRO A 149 -4.62 14.09 -7.20
C PRO A 149 -6.07 14.09 -7.69
N GLU A 150 -6.44 13.22 -8.63
CA GLU A 150 -7.78 13.13 -9.21
C GLU A 150 -8.73 12.17 -8.50
N VAL A 151 -8.19 11.35 -7.60
CA VAL A 151 -8.92 10.22 -7.02
C VAL A 151 -10.25 10.66 -6.41
N MET A 152 -11.27 9.87 -6.73
CA MET A 152 -12.65 10.03 -6.28
C MET A 152 -13.17 8.66 -5.84
N VAL A 153 -13.76 8.60 -4.65
CA VAL A 153 -14.50 7.42 -4.21
C VAL A 153 -16.00 7.62 -4.44
N THR A 154 -16.72 6.53 -4.69
CA THR A 154 -18.17 6.57 -4.95
C THR A 154 -18.90 5.72 -3.93
N PHE A 155 -19.92 6.26 -3.29
CA PHE A 155 -20.74 5.55 -2.32
C PHE A 155 -22.14 5.29 -2.89
N ASP A 156 -22.52 4.03 -3.05
CA ASP A 156 -23.90 3.63 -3.34
C ASP A 156 -24.73 3.66 -2.06
N ASN A 157 -25.62 4.65 -1.97
CA ASN A 157 -26.48 4.87 -0.81
C ASN A 157 -27.49 3.72 -0.62
N THR A 158 -27.72 2.92 -1.66
CA THR A 158 -28.76 1.88 -1.71
C THR A 158 -28.28 0.62 -1.02
N ASN A 159 -27.12 0.10 -1.44
CA ASN A 159 -26.53 -1.10 -0.86
C ASN A 159 -25.52 -0.82 0.24
N GLY A 160 -25.09 0.43 0.42
CA GLY A 160 -24.00 0.78 1.32
C GLY A 160 -22.64 0.31 0.80
N VAL A 161 -22.39 0.42 -0.51
CA VAL A 161 -21.14 0.01 -1.16
C VAL A 161 -20.23 1.22 -1.34
N LEU A 162 -19.01 1.16 -0.83
CA LEU A 162 -17.96 2.13 -1.12
C LEU A 162 -17.03 1.57 -2.19
N PHE A 163 -17.06 2.16 -3.39
CA PHE A 163 -16.01 1.97 -4.40
C PHE A 163 -14.84 2.87 -4.03
N SER A 164 -13.77 2.27 -3.50
CA SER A 164 -12.74 2.99 -2.74
C SER A 164 -11.50 3.40 -3.56
N ALA A 165 -11.53 3.23 -4.88
CA ALA A 165 -10.34 3.31 -5.72
C ALA A 165 -9.24 2.40 -5.12
N ASP A 166 -8.01 2.89 -4.99
CA ASP A 166 -6.87 2.16 -4.41
C ASP A 166 -6.90 2.07 -2.90
N ALA A 167 -7.69 2.92 -2.22
CA ALA A 167 -7.84 2.77 -0.78
C ALA A 167 -8.43 1.39 -0.48
N PHE A 168 -7.91 0.76 0.57
CA PHE A 168 -8.23 -0.61 0.99
C PHE A 168 -7.78 -1.71 0.01
N GLY A 169 -6.84 -1.40 -0.89
CA GLY A 169 -6.20 -2.37 -1.77
C GLY A 169 -5.13 -3.24 -1.08
N SER A 170 -4.71 -4.29 -1.78
CA SER A 170 -3.59 -5.15 -1.41
C SER A 170 -2.95 -5.73 -2.66
N PHE A 171 -1.66 -6.04 -2.61
CA PHE A 171 -1.06 -6.94 -3.61
C PHE A 171 -1.63 -8.36 -3.46
N GLY A 172 -1.55 -9.15 -4.53
CA GLY A 172 -2.07 -10.52 -4.56
C GLY A 172 -3.24 -10.68 -5.53
N SER A 173 -3.28 -11.84 -6.19
CA SER A 173 -4.40 -12.24 -7.03
C SER A 173 -5.48 -12.96 -6.22
N LEU A 174 -6.74 -12.86 -6.64
CA LEU A 174 -7.90 -13.34 -5.88
C LEU A 174 -8.03 -14.86 -5.85
N ASP A 175 -7.54 -15.56 -6.89
CA ASP A 175 -7.64 -17.02 -7.01
C ASP A 175 -9.04 -17.62 -6.73
N GLY A 176 -10.09 -16.87 -7.11
CA GLY A 176 -11.49 -17.24 -6.90
C GLY A 176 -12.09 -16.84 -5.55
N LYS A 177 -11.28 -16.30 -4.61
CA LYS A 177 -11.72 -15.73 -3.33
C LYS A 177 -11.90 -14.22 -3.52
N LEU A 178 -13.13 -13.79 -3.78
CA LEU A 178 -13.40 -12.35 -3.97
C LEU A 178 -13.46 -11.62 -2.62
N PHE A 179 -13.97 -12.29 -1.58
CA PHE A 179 -14.27 -11.63 -0.31
C PHE A 179 -13.23 -11.95 0.76
N ALA A 180 -12.96 -10.96 1.62
CA ALA A 180 -12.04 -11.12 2.74
C ALA A 180 -12.45 -12.23 3.71
N ASP A 181 -13.75 -12.54 3.85
CA ASP A 181 -14.25 -13.62 4.69
C ASP A 181 -14.16 -15.02 4.06
N GLU A 182 -13.55 -15.16 2.88
CA GLU A 182 -13.29 -16.43 2.20
C GLU A 182 -11.85 -16.93 2.39
N VAL A 183 -11.03 -16.16 3.10
CA VAL A 183 -9.60 -16.43 3.32
C VAL A 183 -9.24 -16.33 4.79
N ASP A 184 -8.06 -16.84 5.12
CA ASP A 184 -7.41 -16.54 6.38
C ASP A 184 -6.63 -15.23 6.20
N TYR A 185 -7.30 -14.09 6.44
CA TYR A 185 -6.80 -12.77 6.05
C TYR A 185 -5.47 -12.42 6.75
N ASP A 186 -5.37 -12.70 8.05
CA ASP A 186 -4.17 -12.39 8.83
C ASP A 186 -2.99 -13.28 8.46
N ARG A 187 -3.23 -14.52 8.02
CA ARG A 187 -2.15 -15.38 7.52
C ARG A 187 -1.73 -15.01 6.10
N ASP A 188 -2.70 -14.77 5.21
CA ASP A 188 -2.46 -14.79 3.76
C ASP A 188 -2.37 -13.41 3.11
N TRP A 189 -2.93 -12.35 3.72
CA TRP A 189 -3.14 -11.05 3.04
C TRP A 189 -2.68 -9.82 3.81
N ILE A 190 -2.67 -9.82 5.15
CA ILE A 190 -2.36 -8.61 5.92
C ILE A 190 -0.98 -8.04 5.59
N GLU A 191 0.03 -8.88 5.38
CA GLU A 191 1.39 -8.46 5.03
C GLU A 191 1.43 -7.80 3.63
N GLU A 192 0.69 -8.33 2.66
CA GLU A 192 0.60 -7.72 1.32
C GLU A 192 -0.29 -6.47 1.28
N ALA A 193 -1.29 -6.39 2.16
CA ALA A 193 -2.09 -5.18 2.34
C ALA A 193 -1.28 -4.05 2.99
N ARG A 194 -0.49 -4.37 4.02
CA ARG A 194 0.49 -3.45 4.58
C ARG A 194 1.49 -3.02 3.52
N ARG A 195 2.12 -3.97 2.83
CA ARG A 195 3.11 -3.68 1.78
C ARG A 195 2.54 -2.79 0.68
N TYR A 196 1.30 -3.01 0.26
CA TYR A 196 0.60 -2.14 -0.69
C TYR A 196 0.44 -0.72 -0.12
N TYR A 197 -0.18 -0.59 1.06
CA TYR A 197 -0.38 0.73 1.66
C TYR A 197 0.93 1.49 1.87
N THR A 198 1.95 0.83 2.42
CA THR A 198 3.19 1.46 2.85
C THR A 198 4.04 1.92 1.68
N ASN A 199 3.94 1.25 0.53
CA ASN A 199 4.74 1.58 -0.66
C ASN A 199 4.00 2.50 -1.64
N ILE A 200 2.66 2.50 -1.65
CA ILE A 200 1.87 3.26 -2.63
C ILE A 200 1.27 4.54 -1.99
N VAL A 201 0.72 4.43 -0.78
CA VAL A 201 -0.16 5.48 -0.21
C VAL A 201 0.46 6.24 0.96
N SER A 202 1.34 5.61 1.73
CA SER A 202 1.84 6.06 3.04
C SER A 202 2.23 7.53 3.13
N LYS A 203 2.90 8.07 2.10
CA LYS A 203 3.29 9.49 2.00
C LYS A 203 2.13 10.45 2.28
N TYR A 204 0.90 10.02 2.02
CA TYR A 204 -0.31 10.80 2.09
C TYR A 204 -1.20 10.43 3.30
N GLY A 205 -0.62 9.95 4.40
CA GLY A 205 -1.35 9.64 5.63
C GLY A 205 -2.37 10.73 6.08
N PRO A 206 -2.03 12.03 6.08
CA PRO A 206 -3.01 13.09 6.41
C PRO A 206 -4.22 13.16 5.47
N GLN A 207 -4.07 12.78 4.20
CA GLN A 207 -5.14 12.74 3.21
C GLN A 207 -6.00 11.49 3.39
N VAL A 208 -5.39 10.35 3.73
CA VAL A 208 -6.10 9.14 4.14
C VAL A 208 -6.95 9.42 5.39
N GLN A 209 -6.40 10.07 6.42
CA GLN A 209 -7.14 10.47 7.63
C GLN A 209 -8.36 11.36 7.30
N LYS A 210 -8.21 12.30 6.36
CA LYS A 210 -9.35 13.12 5.88
C LYS A 210 -10.40 12.28 5.17
N LEU A 211 -10.00 11.30 4.36
CA LEU A 211 -10.93 10.38 3.71
C LEU A 211 -11.67 9.51 4.74
N LEU A 212 -10.96 8.92 5.70
CA LEU A 212 -11.56 8.13 6.79
C LEU A 212 -12.57 8.96 7.58
N ALA A 213 -12.26 10.22 7.91
CA ALA A 213 -13.20 11.11 8.58
C ALA A 213 -14.47 11.40 7.75
N LYS A 214 -14.34 11.53 6.43
CA LYS A 214 -15.51 11.68 5.53
C LYS A 214 -16.35 10.39 5.47
N ALA A 215 -15.68 9.25 5.33
CA ALA A 215 -16.31 7.94 5.20
C ALA A 215 -16.96 7.45 6.49
N GLY A 216 -16.45 7.86 7.66
CA GLY A 216 -16.93 7.41 8.98
C GLY A 216 -18.39 7.77 9.29
N GLY A 217 -18.99 8.73 8.57
CA GLY A 217 -20.42 9.05 8.68
C GLY A 217 -21.33 8.25 7.76
N LEU A 218 -20.78 7.40 6.88
CA LEU A 218 -21.54 6.66 5.87
C LEU A 218 -21.91 5.26 6.39
N PRO A 219 -23.12 4.75 6.07
CA PRO A 219 -23.54 3.40 6.46
C PRO A 219 -22.91 2.35 5.54
N ILE A 220 -21.58 2.23 5.55
CA ILE A 220 -20.81 1.32 4.71
C ILE A 220 -21.05 -0.12 5.15
N LYS A 221 -21.42 -0.97 4.19
CA LYS A 221 -21.59 -2.42 4.32
C LYS A 221 -20.59 -3.19 3.47
N TYR A 222 -20.12 -2.58 2.38
CA TYR A 222 -19.11 -3.16 1.50
C TYR A 222 -18.01 -2.14 1.18
N ILE A 223 -16.77 -2.59 1.13
CA ILE A 223 -15.65 -1.83 0.55
C ILE A 223 -15.13 -2.61 -0.65
N CYS A 224 -15.14 -1.95 -1.81
CA CYS A 224 -14.81 -2.50 -3.11
C CYS A 224 -13.58 -1.76 -3.66
N PRO A 225 -12.35 -2.24 -3.36
CA PRO A 225 -11.10 -1.63 -3.83
C PRO A 225 -10.79 -2.02 -5.28
N LEU A 226 -9.86 -1.31 -5.93
CA LEU A 226 -9.40 -1.64 -7.28
C LEU A 226 -8.35 -2.77 -7.33
N HIS A 227 -7.80 -3.16 -6.17
CA HIS A 227 -6.93 -4.32 -6.01
C HIS A 227 -7.34 -5.16 -4.80
N GLY A 228 -7.16 -6.47 -4.87
CA GLY A 228 -7.34 -7.36 -3.73
C GLY A 228 -8.80 -7.56 -3.33
N LEU A 229 -9.02 -7.97 -2.08
CA LEU A 229 -10.28 -8.53 -1.60
C LEU A 229 -11.36 -7.47 -1.36
N VAL A 230 -12.61 -7.83 -1.66
CA VAL A 230 -13.80 -7.06 -1.26
C VAL A 230 -14.14 -7.34 0.20
N TRP A 231 -14.36 -6.29 0.97
CA TRP A 231 -14.75 -6.39 2.37
C TRP A 231 -16.26 -6.27 2.52
N ARG A 232 -16.89 -7.18 3.27
CA ARG A 232 -18.33 -7.17 3.57
C ARG A 232 -18.69 -7.56 5.00
N LYS A 233 -17.67 -7.91 5.78
CA LYS A 233 -17.70 -8.26 7.20
C LYS A 233 -16.48 -7.64 7.85
N ASP A 234 -16.55 -7.44 9.15
CA ASP A 234 -15.43 -6.98 9.98
C ASP A 234 -14.72 -5.73 9.44
N LEU A 235 -15.48 -4.82 8.81
CA LEU A 235 -14.94 -3.60 8.18
C LEU A 235 -14.11 -2.77 9.17
N GLY A 236 -14.55 -2.73 10.44
CA GLY A 236 -13.86 -2.02 11.50
C GLY A 236 -12.42 -2.49 11.72
N TYR A 237 -12.14 -3.78 11.49
CA TYR A 237 -10.79 -4.33 11.61
C TYR A 237 -9.85 -3.71 10.58
N PHE A 238 -10.23 -3.71 9.30
CA PHE A 238 -9.35 -3.18 8.26
C PHE A 238 -9.31 -1.65 8.23
N ILE A 239 -10.40 -1.00 8.63
CA ILE A 239 -10.42 0.46 8.85
C ILE A 239 -9.47 0.84 9.98
N ASP A 240 -9.39 0.08 11.08
CA ASP A 240 -8.41 0.30 12.16
C ASP A 240 -6.96 0.18 11.64
N LYS A 241 -6.68 -0.81 10.77
CA LYS A 241 -5.37 -0.92 10.12
C LYS A 241 -5.02 0.33 9.32
N TYR A 242 -5.91 0.77 8.43
CA TYR A 242 -5.72 1.98 7.64
C TYR A 242 -5.58 3.24 8.51
N ASP A 243 -6.34 3.35 9.60
CA ASP A 243 -6.25 4.45 10.56
C ASP A 243 -4.87 4.51 11.23
N LYS A 244 -4.37 3.37 11.73
CA LYS A 244 -3.02 3.25 12.30
C LYS A 244 -1.94 3.58 11.28
N TRP A 245 -1.98 2.96 10.10
CA TRP A 245 -0.97 3.17 9.07
C TRP A 245 -0.90 4.63 8.60
N SER A 246 -2.05 5.31 8.51
CA SER A 246 -2.11 6.72 8.10
C SER A 246 -1.76 7.72 9.21
N LYS A 247 -1.77 7.28 10.47
CA LYS A 247 -1.20 7.99 11.63
C LYS A 247 0.26 7.67 11.87
N TYR A 248 0.85 6.77 11.07
CA TYR A 248 2.20 6.23 11.22
C TYR A 248 2.42 5.53 12.57
N GLU A 249 1.33 5.08 13.19
CA GLU A 249 1.37 4.32 14.44
C GLU A 249 1.88 2.90 14.13
N PRO A 250 2.89 2.40 14.87
CA PRO A 250 3.31 1.02 14.71
C PRO A 250 2.18 0.07 15.10
N GLU A 251 2.06 -1.05 14.38
CA GLU A 251 1.06 -2.07 14.70
C GLU A 251 1.47 -2.92 15.90
N GLU A 252 2.78 -3.11 16.05
CA GLU A 252 3.36 -4.03 17.01
C GLU A 252 4.53 -3.39 17.73
N GLN A 253 4.58 -3.62 19.05
CA GLN A 253 5.79 -3.39 19.81
C GLN A 253 6.77 -4.53 19.51
N GLY A 254 7.91 -4.18 18.90
CA GLY A 254 8.91 -5.13 18.42
C GLY A 254 10.04 -4.41 17.69
N VAL A 255 11.00 -5.18 17.17
CA VAL A 255 12.23 -4.63 16.55
C VAL A 255 12.41 -5.13 15.13
N LEU A 256 12.51 -4.20 14.18
CA LEU A 256 13.05 -4.48 12.85
C LEU A 256 14.58 -4.30 12.87
N ILE A 257 15.33 -5.38 12.71
CA ILE A 257 16.79 -5.35 12.56
C ILE A 257 17.12 -5.41 11.06
N ALA A 258 17.52 -4.30 10.47
CA ALA A 258 17.97 -4.26 9.08
C ALA A 258 19.50 -4.07 9.04
N TYR A 259 20.21 -4.99 8.39
CA TYR A 259 21.67 -4.93 8.34
C TYR A 259 22.22 -4.98 6.91
N ALA A 260 23.35 -4.30 6.70
CA ALA A 260 24.16 -4.32 5.49
C ALA A 260 25.56 -4.83 5.83
N SER A 261 25.90 -6.04 5.35
CA SER A 261 27.16 -6.72 5.65
C SER A 261 27.88 -7.15 4.36
N MET A 262 29.16 -6.79 4.22
CA MET A 262 30.00 -7.26 3.11
C MET A 262 30.69 -8.60 3.40
N TYR A 263 31.17 -8.78 4.64
CA TYR A 263 32.08 -9.89 5.00
C TYR A 263 31.68 -10.64 6.27
N GLY A 264 30.54 -10.33 6.88
CA GLY A 264 29.96 -11.11 7.97
C GLY A 264 30.04 -10.45 9.36
N ASP A 265 30.97 -9.55 9.64
CA ASP A 265 31.06 -8.94 10.98
C ASP A 265 29.83 -8.11 11.37
N THR A 266 29.24 -7.37 10.41
CA THR A 266 28.01 -6.60 10.67
C THR A 266 26.80 -7.52 10.83
N GLU A 267 26.77 -8.62 10.08
CA GLU A 267 25.75 -9.66 10.22
C GLU A 267 25.87 -10.38 11.58
N CYS A 268 27.10 -10.65 12.03
CA CYS A 268 27.35 -11.22 13.35
C CYS A 268 26.87 -10.27 14.46
N ALA A 269 27.12 -8.97 14.32
CA ALA A 269 26.62 -7.94 15.24
C ALA A 269 25.09 -7.92 15.31
N ALA A 270 24.41 -8.00 14.15
CA ALA A 270 22.96 -8.08 14.07
C ALA A 270 22.42 -9.33 14.79
N ASN A 271 23.08 -10.48 14.62
CA ASN A 271 22.71 -11.73 15.31
C ASN A 271 22.94 -11.64 16.83
N ILE A 272 24.02 -11.01 17.29
CA ILE A 272 24.26 -10.78 18.72
C ILE A 272 23.14 -9.91 19.29
N LEU A 273 22.82 -8.78 18.63
CA LEU A 273 21.74 -7.89 19.05
C LEU A 273 20.40 -8.63 19.14
N ALA A 274 20.04 -9.39 18.11
CA ALA A 274 18.81 -10.18 18.09
C ALA A 274 18.76 -11.21 19.23
N ASN A 275 19.89 -11.86 19.53
CA ASN A 275 19.99 -12.82 20.62
C ASN A 275 19.82 -12.15 21.98
N GLU A 276 20.53 -11.05 22.23
CA GLU A 276 20.44 -10.28 23.48
C GLU A 276 19.02 -9.76 23.72
N LEU A 277 18.36 -9.21 22.69
CA LEU A 277 16.96 -8.78 22.77
C LEU A 277 16.04 -9.96 23.14
N CYS A 278 16.20 -11.12 22.50
CA CYS A 278 15.44 -12.33 22.82
C CYS A 278 15.67 -12.79 24.26
N GLN A 279 16.92 -12.82 24.74
CA GLN A 279 17.26 -13.20 26.11
C GLN A 279 16.65 -12.24 27.15
N LYS A 280 16.48 -10.97 26.76
CA LYS A 280 15.82 -9.93 27.57
C LYS A 280 14.30 -9.91 27.42
N GLY A 281 13.72 -10.87 26.68
CA GLY A 281 12.27 -11.07 26.56
C GLY A 281 11.61 -10.37 25.36
N ILE A 282 12.37 -9.69 24.51
CA ILE A 282 11.86 -9.10 23.27
C ILE A 282 11.99 -10.14 22.16
N THR A 283 10.94 -10.93 21.95
CA THR A 283 10.94 -12.00 20.94
C THR A 283 10.26 -11.59 19.63
N ASN A 284 9.57 -10.45 19.60
CA ASN A 284 8.94 -9.94 18.39
C ASN A 284 9.96 -9.17 17.54
N ILE A 285 10.76 -9.92 16.79
CA ILE A 285 11.87 -9.40 15.99
C ILE A 285 11.75 -9.90 14.56
N ALA A 286 11.92 -9.00 13.59
CA ALA A 286 12.21 -9.35 12.21
C ALA A 286 13.63 -8.90 11.86
N MET A 287 14.38 -9.73 11.13
CA MET A 287 15.77 -9.44 10.80
C MET A 287 16.03 -9.67 9.31
N TYR A 288 16.61 -8.68 8.64
CA TYR A 288 16.84 -8.70 7.20
C TYR A 288 18.23 -8.21 6.79
N ASP A 289 18.83 -8.95 5.86
CA ASP A 289 19.92 -8.45 5.03
C ASP A 289 19.32 -7.56 3.92
N VAL A 290 19.65 -6.27 3.95
CA VAL A 290 19.13 -5.29 2.98
C VAL A 290 19.64 -5.54 1.56
N SER A 291 20.70 -6.34 1.38
CA SER A 291 21.21 -6.69 0.05
C SER A 291 20.43 -7.83 -0.63
N LYS A 292 19.62 -8.58 0.12
CA LYS A 292 18.84 -9.74 -0.37
C LYS A 292 17.33 -9.50 -0.37
N THR A 293 16.88 -8.56 0.43
CA THR A 293 15.45 -8.30 0.63
C THR A 293 15.05 -7.07 -0.17
N HIS A 294 14.03 -7.21 -1.01
CA HIS A 294 13.53 -6.05 -1.76
C HIS A 294 12.99 -4.99 -0.78
N ILE A 295 13.35 -3.73 -1.04
CA ILE A 295 13.06 -2.57 -0.18
C ILE A 295 11.59 -2.48 0.25
N SER A 296 10.66 -2.87 -0.63
CA SER A 296 9.23 -2.84 -0.32
C SER A 296 8.83 -3.66 0.91
N TYR A 297 9.49 -4.79 1.15
CA TYR A 297 9.22 -5.61 2.33
C TYR A 297 9.84 -4.98 3.59
N LEU A 298 11.03 -4.38 3.47
CA LEU A 298 11.66 -3.64 4.56
C LEU A 298 10.81 -2.45 5.01
N ILE A 299 10.26 -1.70 4.05
CA ILE A 299 9.34 -0.58 4.32
C ILE A 299 8.05 -1.08 5.01
N SER A 300 7.48 -2.19 4.54
CA SER A 300 6.30 -2.79 5.17
C SER A 300 6.56 -3.07 6.67
N ASP A 301 7.67 -3.74 6.99
CA ASP A 301 8.01 -4.08 8.37
C ASP A 301 8.46 -2.86 9.19
N ALA A 302 9.05 -1.84 8.56
CA ALA A 302 9.35 -0.58 9.23
C ALA A 302 8.06 0.11 9.69
N PHE A 303 6.96 -0.01 8.95
CA PHE A 303 5.64 0.45 9.39
C PHE A 303 5.01 -0.47 10.45
N LYS A 304 5.36 -1.76 10.50
CA LYS A 304 4.84 -2.71 11.48
C LYS A 304 5.38 -2.48 12.89
N TYR A 305 6.70 -2.40 13.02
CA TYR A 305 7.39 -2.43 14.32
C TYR A 305 7.63 -1.03 14.90
N SER A 306 7.52 -0.88 16.22
CA SER A 306 7.78 0.40 16.90
C SER A 306 9.27 0.77 16.98
N HIS A 307 10.16 -0.23 16.99
CA HIS A 307 11.61 -0.02 17.10
C HIS A 307 12.36 -0.57 15.90
N MET A 308 13.51 0.01 15.61
CA MET A 308 14.40 -0.42 14.52
C MET A 308 15.85 -0.44 14.98
N ALA A 309 16.64 -1.34 14.42
CA ALA A 309 18.10 -1.30 14.52
C ALA A 309 18.68 -1.33 13.11
N LEU A 310 19.41 -0.28 12.74
CA LEU A 310 20.06 -0.13 11.44
C LEU A 310 21.56 -0.37 11.61
N LEU A 311 22.04 -1.47 11.05
CA LEU A 311 23.46 -1.84 11.12
C LEU A 311 24.07 -1.77 9.73
N SER A 312 25.02 -0.86 9.50
CA SER A 312 25.60 -0.70 8.16
C SER A 312 27.10 -0.61 8.15
N VAL A 313 27.71 -1.27 7.16
CA VAL A 313 29.07 -0.96 6.75
C VAL A 313 29.16 0.45 6.15
N THR A 314 30.33 1.07 6.30
CA THR A 314 30.74 2.24 5.52
C THR A 314 31.27 1.78 4.16
N TYR A 315 30.72 2.33 3.09
CA TYR A 315 31.09 2.03 1.71
C TYR A 315 31.48 3.31 0.98
N ASN A 316 32.75 3.43 0.59
CA ASN A 316 33.30 4.62 -0.06
C ASN A 316 32.97 5.94 0.67
N LEU A 317 33.17 5.98 2.00
CA LEU A 317 32.84 7.12 2.87
C LEU A 317 31.34 7.49 2.92
N LYS A 318 30.47 6.57 2.51
CA LYS A 318 29.02 6.74 2.49
C LYS A 318 28.32 5.52 3.11
N ILE A 319 27.01 5.62 3.28
CA ILE A 319 26.15 4.50 3.65
C ILE A 319 26.21 3.45 2.52
N PHE A 320 26.16 2.16 2.89
CA PHE A 320 26.10 1.07 1.90
C PHE A 320 24.87 1.24 0.99
N PRO A 321 24.98 1.14 -0.35
CA PRO A 321 23.92 1.64 -1.24
C PRO A 321 22.52 1.03 -0.99
N PRO A 322 22.33 -0.28 -0.79
CA PRO A 322 21.03 -0.83 -0.39
C PRO A 322 20.48 -0.29 0.94
N MET A 323 21.32 -0.05 1.94
CA MET A 323 20.90 0.59 3.19
C MET A 323 20.55 2.07 2.96
N ASN A 324 21.33 2.76 2.14
CA ASN A 324 21.06 4.15 1.78
C ASN A 324 19.70 4.27 1.10
N SER A 325 19.40 3.42 0.12
CA SER A 325 18.09 3.38 -0.53
C SER A 325 16.98 3.10 0.47
N PHE A 326 17.18 2.17 1.41
CA PHE A 326 16.18 1.89 2.45
C PHE A 326 15.89 3.13 3.32
N VAL A 327 16.92 3.84 3.77
CA VAL A 327 16.76 5.08 4.55
C VAL A 327 16.10 6.20 3.73
N GLU A 328 16.49 6.36 2.47
CA GLU A 328 15.88 7.34 1.55
C GLU A 328 14.39 7.04 1.30
N ASP A 329 14.01 5.78 1.10
CA ASP A 329 12.61 5.38 0.91
C ASP A 329 11.78 5.61 2.18
N MET A 330 12.32 5.31 3.37
CA MET A 330 11.64 5.62 4.64
C MET A 330 11.28 7.11 4.72
N ALA A 331 12.22 8.00 4.36
CA ALA A 331 11.97 9.44 4.32
C ALA A 331 10.97 9.83 3.22
N ALA A 332 11.11 9.27 2.00
CA ALA A 332 10.26 9.58 0.86
C ALA A 332 8.79 9.18 1.08
N LEU A 333 8.58 8.08 1.79
CA LEU A 333 7.30 7.51 2.19
C LEU A 333 6.80 8.03 3.54
N ASN A 334 7.53 9.00 4.12
CA ASN A 334 7.15 9.75 5.30
C ASN A 334 6.90 8.84 6.51
N LEU A 335 7.72 7.80 6.71
CA LEU A 335 7.74 7.00 7.94
C LEU A 335 8.06 7.89 9.15
N GLN A 336 7.41 7.61 10.29
CA GLN A 336 7.50 8.41 11.52
C GLN A 336 7.39 7.51 12.74
N LYS A 337 7.63 8.09 13.93
CA LYS A 337 7.30 7.48 15.23
C LYS A 337 7.99 6.14 15.43
N ARG A 338 9.29 6.11 15.13
CA ARG A 338 10.15 4.97 15.41
C ARG A 338 11.29 5.37 16.33
N THR A 339 11.62 4.45 17.21
CA THR A 339 12.85 4.52 18.00
C THR A 339 13.91 3.67 17.32
N VAL A 340 15.06 4.26 16.99
CA VAL A 340 16.06 3.66 16.11
C VAL A 340 17.43 3.59 16.80
N ALA A 341 17.99 2.39 16.87
CA ALA A 341 19.40 2.17 17.17
C ALA A 341 20.24 2.14 15.90
N VAL A 342 21.47 2.65 15.95
CA VAL A 342 22.39 2.67 14.81
C VAL A 342 23.73 2.05 15.19
N VAL A 343 24.20 1.10 14.37
CA VAL A 343 25.54 0.50 14.48
C VAL A 343 26.24 0.68 13.15
N GLU A 344 27.51 1.05 13.19
CA GLU A 344 28.34 1.13 12.00
C GLU A 344 29.52 0.18 12.04
N ASN A 345 29.98 -0.23 10.86
CA ASN A 345 31.21 -0.99 10.68
C ASN A 345 32.10 -0.32 9.61
N GLY A 346 33.38 -0.13 9.91
CA GLY A 346 34.36 0.36 8.94
C GLY A 346 35.79 0.09 9.39
N THR A 347 36.76 0.21 8.49
CA THR A 347 38.17 -0.10 8.83
C THR A 347 39.00 1.14 9.14
N TRP A 348 38.92 2.18 8.30
CA TRP A 348 39.85 3.31 8.34
C TRP A 348 39.17 4.67 8.47
N ALA A 349 37.90 4.79 8.08
CA ALA A 349 37.06 5.96 8.32
C ALA A 349 35.58 5.55 8.33
N PRO A 350 35.07 4.99 9.43
CA PRO A 350 33.64 4.76 9.60
C PRO A 350 32.86 6.09 9.50
N GLN A 351 31.80 6.10 8.71
CA GLN A 351 30.93 7.26 8.46
C GLN A 351 29.45 6.88 8.31
N ALA A 352 29.13 5.59 8.13
CA ALA A 352 27.77 5.16 7.86
C ALA A 352 26.82 5.52 9.00
N GLY A 353 27.25 5.37 10.26
CA GLY A 353 26.40 5.62 11.42
C GLY A 353 25.98 7.09 11.50
N SER A 354 26.94 8.01 11.40
CA SER A 354 26.65 9.45 11.43
C SER A 354 25.75 9.89 10.28
N LEU A 355 25.99 9.38 9.06
CA LEU A 355 25.16 9.70 7.90
C LEU A 355 23.74 9.15 8.03
N ILE A 356 23.56 7.94 8.58
CA ILE A 356 22.22 7.38 8.86
C ILE A 356 21.50 8.28 9.86
N CYS A 357 22.16 8.70 10.95
CA CYS A 357 21.57 9.60 11.93
C CYS A 357 21.16 10.94 11.32
N GLU A 358 21.98 11.54 10.44
CA GLU A 358 21.63 12.77 9.71
C GLU A 358 20.33 12.63 8.91
N HIS A 359 20.14 11.51 8.20
CA HIS A 359 18.89 11.24 7.48
C HIS A 359 17.70 11.06 8.44
N LEU A 360 17.90 10.36 9.56
CA LEU A 360 16.85 10.12 10.55
C LEU A 360 16.41 11.42 11.25
N ASP A 361 17.34 12.36 11.49
CA ASP A 361 17.05 13.67 12.08
C ASP A 361 16.18 14.56 11.17
N GLU A 362 16.24 14.35 9.85
CA GLU A 362 15.36 15.03 8.88
C GLU A 362 13.95 14.44 8.82
N MET A 363 13.77 13.20 9.32
CA MET A 363 12.48 12.51 9.35
C MET A 363 11.63 12.95 10.55
N LYS A 364 10.31 12.98 10.37
CA LYS A 364 9.39 13.48 11.40
C LYS A 364 9.21 12.46 12.52
N GLU A 365 9.27 12.96 13.76
CA GLU A 365 8.95 12.18 14.96
C GLU A 365 9.76 10.87 15.06
N MET A 366 11.00 10.87 14.56
CA MET A 366 11.95 9.79 14.77
C MET A 366 12.75 10.05 16.05
N THR A 367 13.06 8.99 16.78
CA THR A 367 13.91 9.05 17.98
C THR A 367 15.13 8.17 17.76
N VAL A 368 16.32 8.75 17.72
CA VAL A 368 17.58 7.99 17.63
C VAL A 368 18.12 7.75 19.04
N LEU A 369 18.43 6.49 19.37
CA LEU A 369 19.03 6.13 20.65
C LEU A 369 20.47 6.66 20.74
N ASN A 370 20.89 7.04 21.96
CA ASN A 370 22.22 7.62 22.18
C ASN A 370 23.32 6.56 22.13
N GLU A 371 22.99 5.33 22.51
CA GLU A 371 23.88 4.18 22.49
C GLU A 371 24.22 3.82 21.04
N GLN A 372 25.50 3.93 20.70
CA GLN A 372 26.04 3.65 19.37
C GLN A 372 27.21 2.67 19.50
N CYS A 373 27.47 1.92 18.44
CA CYS A 373 28.60 1.02 18.33
C CYS A 373 29.30 1.24 16.99
N THR A 374 30.63 1.42 17.04
CA THR A 374 31.49 1.50 15.86
C THR A 374 32.41 0.29 15.84
N ILE A 375 32.12 -0.65 14.94
CA ILE A 375 32.94 -1.84 14.74
C ILE A 375 34.11 -1.47 13.82
N LEU A 376 35.34 -1.59 14.33
CA LEU A 376 36.55 -1.36 13.54
C LEU A 376 37.06 -2.66 12.90
N SER A 377 36.70 -2.86 11.63
CA SER A 377 36.94 -4.05 10.81
C SER A 377 36.25 -5.32 11.31
N SER A 378 36.53 -5.75 12.55
CA SER A 378 36.00 -7.00 13.11
C SER A 378 35.49 -6.81 14.54
N LEU A 379 34.53 -7.64 14.93
CA LEU A 379 34.01 -7.66 16.30
C LEU A 379 35.09 -8.04 17.31
N ASN A 380 35.00 -7.45 18.51
CA ASN A 380 35.80 -7.80 19.67
C ASN A 380 34.94 -7.68 20.95
N GLN A 381 35.53 -7.93 22.12
CA GLN A 381 34.78 -7.89 23.39
C GLN A 381 34.17 -6.51 23.67
N SER A 382 34.86 -5.41 23.36
CA SER A 382 34.33 -4.05 23.57
C SER A 382 33.08 -3.80 22.73
N THR A 383 33.14 -4.14 21.44
CA THR A 383 31.98 -3.95 20.55
C THR A 383 30.84 -4.91 20.91
N TYR A 384 31.14 -6.10 21.44
CA TYR A 384 30.13 -7.00 21.99
C TYR A 384 29.39 -6.35 23.17
N ASP A 385 30.13 -5.78 24.13
CA ASP A 385 29.55 -5.13 25.30
C ASP A 385 28.72 -3.89 24.91
N GLU A 386 29.18 -3.13 23.90
CA GLU A 386 28.42 -2.01 23.30
C GLU A 386 27.10 -2.47 22.66
N ILE A 387 27.11 -3.57 21.90
CA ILE A 387 25.88 -4.13 21.30
C ILE A 387 24.92 -4.60 22.40
N CYS A 388 25.42 -5.17 23.50
CA CYS A 388 24.58 -5.51 24.66
C CYS A 388 23.94 -4.26 25.27
N GLY A 389 24.70 -3.16 25.39
CA GLY A 389 24.18 -1.86 25.85
C GLY A 389 23.10 -1.30 24.93
N ILE A 390 23.24 -1.45 23.61
CA ILE A 390 22.19 -1.08 22.65
C ILE A 390 20.93 -1.92 22.87
N ALA A 391 21.07 -3.24 23.12
CA ALA A 391 19.94 -4.09 23.43
C ALA A 391 19.21 -3.62 24.71
N ASP A 392 19.97 -3.23 25.74
CA ASP A 392 19.40 -2.65 26.96
C ASP A 392 18.66 -1.34 26.70
N ALA A 393 19.24 -0.44 25.91
CA ALA A 393 18.60 0.84 25.55
C ALA A 393 17.27 0.64 24.80
N ILE A 394 17.22 -0.29 23.85
CA ILE A 394 15.97 -0.66 23.15
C ILE A 394 14.93 -1.21 24.13
N VAL A 395 15.35 -2.08 25.06
CA VAL A 395 14.44 -2.66 26.08
C VAL A 395 13.93 -1.60 27.05
N GLU A 396 14.75 -0.62 27.40
CA GLU A 396 14.37 0.49 28.28
C GLU A 396 13.42 1.47 27.58
N SER A 397 13.67 1.83 26.32
CA SER A 397 12.78 2.72 25.56
C SER A 397 11.39 2.12 25.38
N MET A 398 11.31 0.81 25.20
CA MET A 398 10.04 0.06 25.13
C MET A 398 9.19 0.11 26.39
N LYS A 399 9.75 0.44 27.56
CA LYS A 399 9.01 0.55 28.83
C LYS A 399 8.52 1.97 29.12
N ALA A 400 9.04 2.96 28.39
CA ALA A 400 8.75 4.38 28.60
C ALA A 400 7.55 4.88 27.77
N GLU A 401 7.13 4.11 26.77
CA GLU A 401 5.90 4.26 25.98
C GLU A 401 4.71 3.61 26.70
#